data_AF-A0AAE1G057-F1
#
_entry.id   AF-A0AAE1G057-F1
#
_cell.length_a   1.000
_cell.length_b   1.000
_cell.length_c   1.000
_cell.angle_alpha   90.00
_cell.angle_beta   90.00
_cell.angle_gamma   90.00
#
_symmetry.space_group_name_H-M   'P 1'
#
loop_
_entity.id
_entity.type
_entity.pdbx_description
1 polymer ?
#
loop_
_entity_poly.entity_id
_entity_poly.type
_entity_poly.pdbx_seq_one_letter_code
_entity_poly.pdbx_strand_id
1 'polypeptide(L)'
;MLPTPDVSFTPTSKSELPSLQRQLALEHIETVTSSITDPYCLYTDGSLQVDGAAGCAVFSPDMESPPGGWVGRRLCNHSSSTLCELYAILDAVSLVCQRGVNAAIFCDSRPALHSLSSVHPTHSTVVQQILSFLSLLRHRNCRAL
;
A
#
# COMPACT_ATOMS: atom_id res chain seq x y z
N MET A 1 -19.11 1.33 11.57
CA MET A 1 -18.28 0.52 10.65
C MET A 1 -17.18 1.42 10.12
N LEU A 2 -15.92 1.00 10.20
CA LEU A 2 -14.82 1.73 9.55
C LEU A 2 -15.02 1.62 8.02
N PRO A 3 -14.73 2.68 7.25
CA PRO A 3 -14.84 2.62 5.80
C PRO A 3 -13.91 1.54 5.25
N THR A 4 -14.40 0.73 4.33
CA THR A 4 -13.56 -0.18 3.56
C THR A 4 -12.63 0.63 2.67
N PRO A 5 -11.32 0.32 2.68
CA PRO A 5 -10.39 0.94 1.76
C PRO A 5 -10.74 0.49 0.34
N ASP A 6 -10.60 1.36 -0.64
CA ASP A 6 -10.83 1.01 -2.04
C ASP A 6 -9.63 0.19 -2.55
N VAL A 7 -9.66 -1.11 -2.25
CA VAL A 7 -8.62 -2.06 -2.62
C VAL A 7 -9.00 -2.68 -3.96
N SER A 8 -8.22 -2.36 -4.98
CA SER A 8 -8.35 -2.95 -6.31
C SER A 8 -7.27 -4.01 -6.53
N PHE A 9 -7.64 -5.11 -7.18
CA PHE A 9 -6.71 -6.16 -7.56
C PHE A 9 -6.51 -6.13 -9.07
N THR A 10 -5.26 -6.12 -9.50
CA THR A 10 -4.94 -6.22 -10.92
C THR A 10 -5.41 -7.57 -11.46
N PRO A 11 -6.23 -7.60 -12.53
CA PRO A 11 -6.80 -8.83 -13.06
C PRO A 11 -5.81 -9.58 -13.97
N THR A 12 -4.66 -9.98 -13.43
CA THR A 12 -3.62 -10.72 -14.16
C THR A 12 -3.53 -12.17 -13.69
N SER A 13 -3.23 -13.08 -14.62
CA SER A 13 -2.98 -14.50 -14.33
C SER A 13 -1.54 -14.89 -14.63
N LYS A 14 -0.94 -15.75 -13.79
CA LYS A 14 0.40 -16.33 -14.04
C LYS A 14 0.50 -17.15 -15.33
N SER A 15 -0.64 -17.58 -15.89
CA SER A 15 -0.70 -18.31 -17.16
C SER A 15 -0.63 -17.41 -18.40
N GLU A 16 -0.80 -16.10 -18.24
CA GLU A 16 -0.75 -15.13 -19.34
C GLU A 16 0.70 -14.81 -19.75
N LEU A 17 0.86 -14.33 -20.99
CA LEU A 17 2.14 -13.83 -21.46
C LEU A 17 2.58 -12.60 -20.64
N PRO A 18 3.88 -12.43 -20.33
CA PRO A 18 4.36 -11.28 -19.56
C PRO A 18 3.98 -9.92 -20.17
N SER A 19 3.93 -9.83 -21.50
CA SER A 19 3.50 -8.60 -22.19
C SER A 19 2.03 -8.28 -21.94
N LEU A 20 1.16 -9.29 -21.95
CA LEU A 20 -0.26 -9.13 -21.66
C LEU A 20 -0.49 -8.79 -20.18
N GLN A 21 0.21 -9.47 -19.26
CA GLN A 21 0.17 -9.13 -17.83
C GLN A 21 0.56 -7.68 -17.58
N ARG A 22 1.64 -7.22 -18.22
CA ARG A 22 2.09 -5.82 -18.13
C ARG A 22 1.04 -4.86 -18.69
N GLN A 23 0.46 -5.16 -19.85
CA GLN A 23 -0.57 -4.32 -20.44
C GLN A 23 -1.78 -4.18 -19.52
N LEU A 24 -2.33 -5.31 -19.05
CA LEU A 24 -3.48 -5.32 -18.13
C LEU A 24 -3.16 -4.60 -16.81
N ALA A 25 -1.93 -4.73 -16.31
CA ALA A 25 -1.50 -4.00 -15.13
C ALA A 25 -1.47 -2.50 -15.35
N LEU A 26 -0.92 -2.02 -16.47
CA LEU A 26 -0.86 -0.61 -16.78
C LEU A 26 -2.25 -0.01 -17.03
N GLU A 27 -3.12 -0.71 -17.77
CA GLU A 27 -4.51 -0.29 -18.00
C GLU A 27 -5.31 -0.18 -16.69
N HIS A 28 -5.10 -1.14 -15.78
CA HIS A 28 -5.73 -1.11 -14.46
C HIS A 28 -5.22 0.04 -13.60
N ILE A 29 -3.90 0.27 -13.60
CA ILE A 29 -3.27 1.40 -12.90
C ILE A 29 -3.83 2.73 -13.43
N GLU A 30 -3.89 2.90 -14.75
CA GLU A 30 -4.45 4.09 -15.40
C GLU A 30 -5.92 4.28 -15.00
N THR A 31 -6.73 3.22 -15.05
CA THR A 31 -8.14 3.27 -14.67
C THR A 31 -8.32 3.73 -13.22
N VAL A 32 -7.58 3.16 -12.28
CA VAL A 32 -7.67 3.50 -10.85
C VAL A 32 -7.18 4.93 -10.60
N THR A 33 -6.04 5.30 -11.17
CA THR A 33 -5.40 6.61 -10.94
C THR A 33 -6.13 7.75 -11.64
N SER A 34 -6.84 7.50 -12.75
CA SER A 34 -7.59 8.53 -13.50
C SER A 34 -8.67 9.25 -12.67
N SER A 35 -9.17 8.60 -11.62
CA SER A 35 -10.19 9.15 -10.71
C SER A 35 -9.60 10.01 -9.59
N ILE A 36 -8.27 10.04 -9.45
CA ILE A 36 -7.57 10.76 -8.39
C ILE A 36 -6.91 11.99 -9.00
N THR A 37 -7.16 13.17 -8.42
CA THR A 37 -6.52 14.41 -8.87
C THR A 37 -5.05 14.43 -8.45
N ASP A 38 -4.14 14.52 -9.43
CA ASP A 38 -2.69 14.60 -9.28
C ASP A 38 -2.11 13.58 -8.27
N PRO A 39 -2.28 12.26 -8.49
CA PRO A 39 -1.86 11.26 -7.53
C PRO A 39 -0.34 11.06 -7.54
N TYR A 40 0.28 11.04 -6.37
CA TYR A 40 1.60 10.45 -6.22
C TYR A 40 1.51 8.92 -6.28
N CYS A 41 2.42 8.30 -7.02
CA CYS A 41 2.58 6.84 -7.04
C CYS A 41 3.55 6.42 -5.93
N LEU A 42 3.08 5.64 -4.95
CA LEU A 42 3.91 5.03 -3.92
C LEU A 42 3.97 3.52 -4.12
N TYR A 43 5.17 2.98 -4.14
CA TYR A 43 5.45 1.55 -4.26
C TYR A 43 5.90 1.03 -2.90
N THR A 44 5.33 -0.08 -2.48
CA THR A 44 5.59 -0.70 -1.17
C THR A 44 6.12 -2.11 -1.38
N ASP A 45 7.05 -2.52 -0.53
CA ASP A 45 7.62 -3.87 -0.53
C ASP A 45 7.98 -4.28 0.91
N GLY A 46 7.70 -5.54 1.24
CA GLY A 46 7.94 -6.14 2.55
C GLY A 46 8.67 -7.47 2.42
N SER A 47 9.87 -7.56 2.99
CA SER A 47 10.73 -8.75 2.86
C SER A 47 10.98 -9.43 4.20
N LEU A 48 10.97 -10.76 4.19
CA LEU A 48 11.42 -11.63 5.26
C LEU A 48 12.53 -12.55 4.73
N GLN A 49 13.70 -12.47 5.32
CA GLN A 49 14.87 -13.27 4.98
C GLN A 49 14.88 -14.60 5.74
N VAL A 50 15.66 -15.56 5.23
CA VAL A 50 15.77 -16.92 5.80
C VAL A 50 16.38 -16.90 7.20
N ASP A 51 17.24 -15.93 7.51
CA ASP A 51 17.83 -15.71 8.83
C ASP A 51 16.88 -15.02 9.83
N GLY A 52 15.65 -14.72 9.41
CA GLY A 52 14.63 -14.04 10.20
C GLY A 52 14.71 -12.52 10.16
N ALA A 53 15.67 -11.93 9.44
CA ALA A 53 15.71 -10.49 9.22
C ALA A 53 14.48 -10.05 8.41
N ALA A 54 13.75 -9.07 8.93
CA ALA A 54 12.51 -8.60 8.36
C ALA A 54 12.55 -7.09 8.16
N GLY A 55 11.94 -6.60 7.09
CA GLY A 55 11.87 -5.17 6.85
C GLY A 55 10.87 -4.82 5.77
N CYS A 56 10.57 -3.53 5.68
CA CYS A 56 9.62 -2.99 4.72
C CYS A 56 10.08 -1.63 4.23
N ALA A 57 9.77 -1.28 2.99
CA ALA A 57 10.14 -0.01 2.39
C ALA A 57 8.98 0.60 1.60
N VAL A 58 9.07 1.91 1.42
CA VAL A 58 8.17 2.71 0.59
C VAL A 58 9.03 3.57 -0.31
N PHE A 59 8.65 3.68 -1.57
CA PHE A 59 9.34 4.52 -2.54
C PHE A 59 8.34 5.27 -3.42
N SER A 60 8.67 6.49 -3.78
CA SER A 60 7.94 7.24 -4.81
C SER A 60 8.94 8.01 -5.67
N PRO A 61 8.83 7.94 -7.02
CA PRO A 61 9.74 8.65 -7.91
C PRO A 61 9.48 10.17 -7.92
N ASP A 62 8.24 10.58 -7.73
CA ASP A 62 7.81 11.97 -7.94
C ASP A 62 7.64 12.73 -6.62
N MET A 63 7.66 12.03 -5.48
CA MET A 63 7.55 12.64 -4.16
C MET A 63 8.96 12.97 -3.62
N GLU A 64 9.10 14.14 -2.98
CA GLU A 64 10.34 14.46 -2.27
C GLU A 64 10.61 13.41 -1.17
N SER A 65 11.85 12.96 -0.99
CA SER A 65 12.15 11.95 0.03
C SER A 65 11.82 12.44 1.46
N PRO A 66 11.27 11.59 2.34
CA PRO A 66 11.09 11.98 3.75
C PRO A 66 12.45 12.21 4.44
N PRO A 67 12.47 12.92 5.59
CA PRO A 67 13.69 13.07 6.39
C PRO A 67 14.28 11.69 6.73
N GLY A 68 15.52 11.44 6.33
CA GLY A 68 16.17 10.11 6.44
C GLY A 68 16.11 9.25 5.18
N GLY A 69 15.50 9.76 4.09
CA GLY A 69 15.41 9.08 2.80
C GLY A 69 14.31 8.03 2.75
N TRP A 70 14.18 7.36 1.60
CA TRP A 70 13.23 6.26 1.36
C TRP A 70 13.60 4.95 2.07
N VAL A 71 14.47 5.00 3.09
CA VAL A 71 15.05 3.81 3.71
C VAL A 71 14.06 3.16 4.65
N GLY A 72 13.79 1.89 4.38
CA GLY A 72 12.79 1.07 5.04
C GLY A 72 13.00 0.83 6.54
N ARG A 73 11.92 0.42 7.21
CA ARG A 73 11.92 0.02 8.62
C ARG A 73 12.42 -1.42 8.75
N ARG A 74 13.34 -1.67 9.69
CA ARG A 74 13.63 -3.02 10.20
C ARG A 74 12.54 -3.45 11.18
N LEU A 75 12.03 -4.66 11.01
CA LEU A 75 11.01 -5.25 11.86
C LEU A 75 11.64 -6.30 12.79
N CYS A 76 10.93 -6.61 13.89
CA CYS A 76 11.42 -7.58 14.87
C CYS A 76 11.57 -8.97 14.26
N ASN A 77 12.50 -9.74 14.83
CA ASN A 77 12.62 -11.17 14.60
C ASN A 77 11.27 -11.85 14.93
N HIS A 78 10.85 -12.85 14.15
CA HIS A 78 9.52 -13.49 14.15
C HIS A 78 8.40 -12.75 13.39
N SER A 79 8.74 -11.83 12.48
CA SER A 79 7.77 -11.27 11.53
C SER A 79 7.33 -12.30 10.48
N SER A 80 6.20 -12.05 9.82
CA SER A 80 5.79 -12.75 8.60
C SER A 80 6.01 -11.85 7.39
N SER A 81 6.18 -12.41 6.19
CA SER A 81 6.23 -11.60 4.96
C SER A 81 4.97 -10.73 4.82
N THR A 82 3.77 -11.27 5.09
CA THR A 82 2.52 -10.48 5.08
C THR A 82 2.54 -9.32 6.08
N LEU A 83 3.12 -9.50 7.26
CA LEU A 83 3.24 -8.41 8.23
C LEU A 83 4.20 -7.32 7.74
N CYS A 84 5.30 -7.69 7.07
CA CYS A 84 6.23 -6.73 6.48
C CYS A 84 5.52 -5.85 5.45
N GLU A 85 4.75 -6.46 4.57
CA GLU A 85 3.94 -5.77 3.55
C GLU A 85 2.92 -4.83 4.17
N LEU A 86 2.22 -5.27 5.22
CA LEU A 86 1.26 -4.42 5.93
C LEU A 86 1.96 -3.22 6.60
N TYR A 87 3.15 -3.38 7.15
CA TYR A 87 3.91 -2.24 7.66
C TYR A 87 4.39 -1.29 6.54
N ALA A 88 4.76 -1.81 5.37
CA ALA A 88 5.07 -1.01 4.19
C ALA A 88 3.86 -0.12 3.80
N ILE A 89 2.67 -0.72 3.74
CA ILE A 89 1.42 0.00 3.46
C ILE A 89 1.12 1.03 4.57
N LEU A 90 1.30 0.66 5.83
CA LEU A 90 1.08 1.58 6.95
C LEU A 90 1.99 2.82 6.86
N ASP A 91 3.28 2.62 6.56
CA ASP A 91 4.23 3.71 6.41
C ASP A 91 3.87 4.60 5.20
N ALA A 92 3.42 4.01 4.09
CA ALA A 92 2.96 4.74 2.91
C ALA A 92 1.72 5.59 3.21
N VAL A 93 0.68 4.99 3.81
CA VAL A 93 -0.56 5.72 4.16
C VAL A 93 -0.27 6.82 5.18
N SER A 94 0.60 6.55 6.16
CA SER A 94 1.01 7.54 7.16
C SER A 94 1.71 8.73 6.51
N LEU A 95 2.60 8.48 5.54
CA LEU A 95 3.29 9.53 4.78
C LEU A 95 2.30 10.40 3.99
N VAL A 96 1.35 9.77 3.31
CA VAL A 96 0.28 10.47 2.57
C VAL A 96 -0.56 11.34 3.52
N CYS A 97 -0.92 10.82 4.70
CA CYS A 97 -1.63 11.58 5.74
C CYS A 97 -0.84 12.79 6.23
N GLN A 98 0.46 12.61 6.49
CA GLN A 98 1.34 13.67 7.00
C GLN A 98 1.50 14.80 5.97
N ARG A 99 1.64 14.45 4.68
CA ARG A 99 1.83 15.42 3.61
C ARG A 99 0.53 16.03 3.09
N GLY A 100 -0.62 15.40 3.35
CA GLY A 100 -1.91 15.87 2.88
C GLY A 100 -2.02 15.85 1.35
N VAL A 101 -1.44 14.84 0.71
CA VAL A 101 -1.45 14.67 -0.74
C VAL A 101 -2.41 13.55 -1.16
N ASN A 102 -2.79 13.54 -2.42
CA ASN A 102 -3.47 12.40 -3.03
C ASN A 102 -2.43 11.38 -3.51
N ALA A 103 -2.74 10.10 -3.39
CA ALA A 103 -1.78 9.04 -3.73
C ALA A 103 -2.47 7.73 -4.12
N ALA A 104 -1.82 7.01 -5.03
CA ALA A 104 -2.06 5.59 -5.28
C ALA A 104 -0.92 4.76 -4.66
N ILE A 105 -1.26 3.72 -3.91
CA ILE A 105 -0.31 2.86 -3.21
C ILE A 105 -0.33 1.48 -3.87
N PHE A 106 0.82 1.03 -4.36
CA PHE A 106 1.00 -0.25 -5.05
C PHE A 106 1.70 -1.24 -4.12
N CYS A 107 1.11 -2.42 -3.98
CA CYS A 107 1.63 -3.55 -3.21
C CYS A 107 1.40 -4.82 -4.04
N ASP A 108 2.44 -5.63 -4.19
CA ASP A 108 2.38 -6.90 -4.94
C ASP A 108 1.94 -8.09 -4.07
N SER A 109 1.75 -7.87 -2.76
CA SER A 109 1.33 -8.88 -1.81
C SER A 109 -0.19 -9.05 -1.75
N ARG A 110 -0.69 -10.02 -2.51
CA ARG A 110 -2.10 -10.44 -2.44
C ARG A 110 -2.57 -10.78 -1.00
N PRO A 111 -1.81 -11.49 -0.14
CA PRO A 111 -2.21 -11.73 1.25
C PRO A 111 -2.38 -10.47 2.09
N ALA A 112 -1.54 -9.44 1.86
CA ALA A 112 -1.64 -8.16 2.56
C ALA A 112 -2.90 -7.39 2.12
N LEU A 113 -3.11 -7.26 0.80
CA LEU A 113 -4.31 -6.63 0.24
C LEU A 113 -5.59 -7.35 0.67
N HIS A 114 -5.60 -8.68 0.67
CA HIS A 114 -6.73 -9.47 1.16
C HIS A 114 -7.00 -9.25 2.65
N SER A 115 -5.95 -9.07 3.47
CA SER A 115 -6.13 -8.75 4.88
C SER A 115 -6.80 -7.39 5.07
N LEU A 116 -6.52 -6.39 4.23
CA LEU A 116 -7.18 -5.09 4.26
C LEU A 116 -8.66 -5.13 3.83
N SER A 117 -9.03 -6.05 2.95
CA SER A 117 -10.41 -6.23 2.47
C SER A 117 -11.24 -7.25 3.29
N SER A 118 -10.63 -7.94 4.26
CA SER A 118 -11.27 -9.01 5.02
C SER A 118 -12.05 -8.51 6.24
N VAL A 119 -13.18 -9.15 6.54
CA VAL A 119 -13.92 -8.97 7.81
C VAL A 119 -13.12 -9.49 9.01
N HIS A 120 -12.27 -10.49 8.78
CA HIS A 120 -11.40 -11.11 9.78
C HIS A 120 -9.95 -10.96 9.32
N PRO A 121 -9.34 -9.77 9.52
CA PRO A 121 -8.01 -9.49 9.00
C PRO A 121 -6.93 -10.26 9.77
N THR A 122 -6.00 -10.86 9.05
CA THR A 122 -4.72 -11.27 9.63
C THR A 122 -3.95 -10.02 10.07
N HIS A 123 -3.22 -10.09 11.18
CA HIS A 123 -2.50 -8.94 11.75
C HIS A 123 -3.42 -7.73 12.03
N SER A 124 -4.58 -8.00 12.63
CA SER A 124 -5.68 -7.05 12.83
C SER A 124 -5.24 -5.70 13.40
N THR A 125 -4.30 -5.65 14.33
CA THR A 125 -3.80 -4.39 14.89
C THR A 125 -3.23 -3.45 13.83
N VAL A 126 -2.36 -3.95 12.94
CA VAL A 126 -1.74 -3.14 11.87
C VAL A 126 -2.79 -2.76 10.83
N VAL A 127 -3.66 -3.70 10.46
CA VAL A 127 -4.78 -3.42 9.55
C VAL A 127 -5.68 -2.31 10.09
N GLN A 128 -6.07 -2.35 11.36
CA GLN A 128 -6.91 -1.31 11.97
C GLN A 128 -6.22 0.06 11.99
N GLN A 129 -4.90 0.11 12.15
CA GLN A 129 -4.13 1.36 12.01
C GLN A 129 -4.16 1.90 10.59
N ILE A 130 -3.97 1.05 9.58
CA ILE A 130 -4.05 1.45 8.17
C ILE A 130 -5.45 2.01 7.87
N LEU A 131 -6.50 1.29 8.28
CA LEU A 131 -7.89 1.70 8.07
C LEU A 131 -8.23 3.02 8.76
N SER A 132 -7.69 3.26 9.96
CA SER A 132 -7.92 4.52 10.67
C SER A 132 -7.29 5.70 9.92
N PHE A 133 -6.07 5.57 9.42
CA PHE A 133 -5.44 6.61 8.59
C PHE A 133 -6.18 6.85 7.26
N LEU A 134 -6.61 5.78 6.58
CA LEU A 134 -7.41 5.91 5.34
C LEU A 134 -8.74 6.63 5.60
N SER A 135 -9.37 6.41 6.77
CA SER A 135 -10.57 7.15 7.16
C SER A 135 -10.29 8.65 7.35
N LEU A 136 -9.11 9.01 7.88
CA LEU A 136 -8.71 10.42 8.06
C LEU A 136 -8.52 11.13 6.71
N LEU A 137 -7.89 10.47 5.73
CA LEU A 137 -7.73 11.01 4.38
C LEU A 137 -9.08 11.29 3.71
N ARG A 138 -10.01 10.34 3.81
CA ARG A 138 -11.36 10.51 3.26
C ARG A 138 -12.10 11.69 3.88
N HIS A 139 -12.00 11.88 5.21
CA HIS A 139 -12.61 13.02 5.87
C HIS A 139 -12.02 14.37 5.45
N ARG A 140 -10.72 14.44 5.12
CA ARG A 140 -10.09 15.67 4.61
C ARG A 140 -10.60 16.01 3.21
N ASN A 141 -10.68 15.02 2.33
CA ASN A 141 -11.18 15.22 0.97
C ASN A 141 -12.66 15.65 0.94
N CYS A 142 -13.49 15.17 1.87
CA CYS A 142 -14.88 15.63 2.00
C CYS A 142 -15.03 17.06 2.55
N ARG A 143 -14.00 17.66 3.14
CA ARG A 143 -14.03 19.04 3.68
C ARG A 143 -13.45 20.09 2.73
N ALA A 144 -12.82 19.65 1.65
CA ALA A 144 -12.21 20.52 0.64
C ALA A 144 -13.15 20.81 -0.56
N LEU A 145 -14.38 20.29 -0.52
CA LEU A 145 -15.49 20.57 -1.44
C LEU A 145 -16.51 21.46 -0.74
#